data_AF-A0A949G1K8-F1
#
_entry.id   AF-A0A949G1K8-F1
#
_cell.length_a   1.000
_cell.length_b   1.000
_cell.length_c   1.000
_cell.angle_alpha   90.00
_cell.angle_beta   90.00
_cell.angle_gamma   90.00
#
_symmetry.space_group_name_H-M   'P 1'
#
loop_
_entity.id
_entity.type
_entity.pdbx_description
1 polymer ?
#
loop_
_entity_poly.entity_id
_entity_poly.type
_entity_poly.pdbx_seq_one_letter_code
_entity_poly.pdbx_strand_id
1 'polypeptide(L)'
;PRRDGGKPATAKAPTRNDREIRKEISTLEKSIARLDGEKKQASATLLATTDPEEAVRLHAAMTAAAEKLSAAEERWLALQDELAALDRG
;
A
#
# COMPACT_ATOMS: atom_id res chain seq x y z
N PRO A 1 52.68 -16.14 0.60
CA PRO A 1 52.41 -14.95 -0.26
C PRO A 1 51.64 -15.39 -1.53
N ARG A 2 50.49 -14.85 -1.95
CA ARG A 2 49.66 -13.72 -1.51
C ARG A 2 48.19 -14.14 -1.71
N ARG A 3 47.30 -13.63 -0.85
CA ARG A 3 45.85 -13.63 -1.07
C ARG A 3 45.53 -12.51 -2.03
N ASP A 4 44.90 -12.80 -3.16
CA ASP A 4 44.22 -11.78 -3.96
C ASP A 4 42.72 -12.09 -3.93
N GLY A 5 42.06 -11.48 -2.94
CA GLY A 5 40.61 -11.46 -2.82
C GLY A 5 40.03 -10.48 -3.84
N GLY A 6 39.38 -11.00 -4.88
CA GLY A 6 38.49 -10.21 -5.72
C GLY A 6 37.29 -9.75 -4.90
N LYS A 7 37.17 -8.43 -4.66
CA LYS A 7 35.96 -7.84 -4.11
C LYS A 7 34.79 -8.12 -5.06
N PRO A 8 33.66 -8.68 -4.60
CA PRO A 8 32.47 -8.73 -5.43
C PRO A 8 31.94 -7.30 -5.61
N ALA A 9 31.77 -6.89 -6.87
CA ALA A 9 31.04 -5.67 -7.20
C ALA A 9 29.64 -5.78 -6.60
N THR A 10 29.30 -4.87 -5.70
CA THR A 10 27.95 -4.74 -5.17
C THR A 10 27.01 -4.39 -6.32
N ALA A 11 26.25 -5.37 -6.80
CA ALA A 11 25.20 -5.16 -7.78
C ALA A 11 24.21 -4.14 -7.18
N LYS A 12 24.23 -2.91 -7.69
CA LYS A 12 23.19 -1.92 -7.38
C LYS A 12 21.85 -2.56 -7.76
N ALA A 13 20.92 -2.60 -6.80
CA ALA A 13 19.55 -3.00 -7.08
C ALA A 13 19.02 -2.18 -8.26
N PRO A 14 18.24 -2.79 -9.18
CA PRO A 14 17.69 -2.07 -10.31
C PRO A 14 16.89 -0.88 -9.80
N THR A 15 17.29 0.33 -10.18
CA THR A 15 16.53 1.55 -9.94
C THR A 15 15.20 1.41 -10.66
N ARG A 16 14.09 1.45 -9.91
CA ARG A 16 12.75 1.47 -10.51
C ARG A 16 12.64 2.70 -11.41
N ASN A 17 12.03 2.52 -12.57
CA ASN A 17 11.82 3.63 -13.49
C ASN A 17 10.50 4.37 -13.19
N ASP A 18 10.41 5.62 -13.65
CA ASP A 18 9.25 6.50 -13.52
C ASP A 18 7.92 5.78 -13.87
N ARG A 19 7.90 5.03 -14.97
CA ARG A 19 6.71 4.30 -15.44
C ARG A 19 6.23 3.26 -14.45
N GLU A 20 7.15 2.52 -13.82
CA GLU A 20 6.82 1.50 -12.82
C GLU A 20 6.25 2.11 -11.55
N ILE A 21 6.76 3.27 -11.12
CA ILE A 21 6.27 4.01 -9.95
C ILE A 21 4.87 4.55 -10.24
N ARG A 22 4.66 5.24 -11.36
CA ARG A 22 3.33 5.77 -11.76
C ARG A 22 2.29 4.65 -11.90
N LYS A 23 2.68 3.48 -12.39
CA LYS A 23 1.79 2.32 -12.49
C LYS A 23 1.37 1.80 -11.12
N GLU A 24 2.29 1.74 -10.16
CA GLU A 24 1.97 1.32 -8.80
C GLU A 24 1.07 2.34 -8.10
N ILE A 25 1.37 3.65 -8.22
CA ILE A 25 0.51 4.74 -7.74
C ILE A 25 -0.94 4.58 -8.24
N SER A 26 -1.14 4.40 -9.55
CA SER A 26 -2.48 4.23 -10.12
C SER A 26 -3.20 2.96 -9.62
N THR A 27 -2.44 1.91 -9.31
CA THR A 27 -2.98 0.67 -8.74
C THR A 27 -3.41 0.87 -7.28
N LEU A 28 -2.62 1.61 -6.51
CA LEU A 28 -2.92 1.97 -5.14
C LEU A 28 -4.13 2.88 -5.06
N GLU A 29 -4.26 3.89 -5.93
CA GLU A 29 -5.43 4.78 -5.97
C GLU A 29 -6.75 4.01 -6.15
N LYS A 30 -6.76 3.04 -7.08
CA LYS A 30 -7.92 2.14 -7.27
C LYS A 30 -8.19 1.29 -6.04
N SER A 31 -7.13 0.82 -5.39
CA SER A 31 -7.24 0.01 -4.17
C SER A 31 -7.77 0.84 -2.99
N ILE A 32 -7.27 2.06 -2.81
CA ILE A 32 -7.70 3.04 -1.81
C ILE A 32 -9.19 3.34 -2.00
N ALA A 33 -9.62 3.69 -3.23
CA ALA A 33 -11.03 3.96 -3.52
C ALA A 33 -11.94 2.76 -3.21
N ARG A 34 -11.51 1.54 -3.57
CA ARG A 34 -12.25 0.31 -3.25
C ARG A 34 -12.33 0.07 -1.73
N LEU A 35 -11.20 0.16 -1.03
CA LEU A 35 -11.12 -0.11 0.42
C LEU A 35 -11.91 0.92 1.23
N ASP A 36 -11.88 2.19 0.83
CA ASP A 36 -12.72 3.24 1.43
C ASP A 36 -14.22 2.94 1.22
N GLY A 37 -14.59 2.50 0.01
CA GLY A 37 -15.95 2.02 -0.27
C GLY A 37 -16.38 0.84 0.61
N GLU A 38 -15.53 -0.19 0.72
CA GLU A 38 -15.77 -1.37 1.55
C GLU A 38 -15.92 -1.02 3.04
N LYS A 39 -15.05 -0.16 3.55
CA LYS A 39 -15.10 0.35 4.93
C LYS A 39 -16.40 1.11 5.18
N LYS A 40 -16.78 2.03 4.28
CA LYS A 40 -18.03 2.80 4.38
C LYS A 40 -19.25 1.90 4.35
N GLN A 41 -19.27 0.91 3.46
CA GLN A 41 -20.37 -0.04 3.36
C GLN A 41 -20.48 -0.89 4.63
N ALA A 42 -19.38 -1.48 5.10
CA ALA A 42 -19.38 -2.29 6.33
C ALA A 42 -19.82 -1.47 7.55
N SER A 43 -19.36 -0.22 7.66
CA SER A 43 -19.77 0.70 8.72
C SER A 43 -21.26 1.05 8.65
N ALA A 44 -21.80 1.34 7.47
CA ALA A 44 -23.21 1.63 7.29
C ALA A 44 -24.10 0.43 7.64
N THR A 45 -23.72 -0.77 7.21
CA THR A 45 -24.44 -2.01 7.56
C THR A 45 -24.37 -2.26 9.06
N LEU A 46 -23.19 -2.13 9.68
CA LEU A 46 -22.99 -2.33 11.12
C LEU A 46 -23.94 -1.49 11.96
N LEU A 47 -24.16 -0.22 11.58
CA LEU A 47 -25.08 0.68 12.29
C LEU A 47 -26.55 0.25 12.24
N ALA A 48 -26.93 -0.54 11.23
CA ALA A 48 -28.28 -1.06 11.06
C ALA A 48 -28.45 -2.50 11.58
N THR A 49 -27.37 -3.19 11.92
CA THR A 49 -27.38 -4.60 12.34
C THR A 49 -27.84 -4.74 13.79
N THR A 50 -28.82 -5.62 14.03
CA THR A 50 -29.31 -5.98 15.36
C THR A 50 -28.83 -7.35 15.84
N ASP A 51 -28.28 -8.17 14.93
CA ASP A 51 -27.67 -9.46 15.26
C ASP A 51 -26.24 -9.26 15.78
N PRO A 52 -25.92 -9.66 17.03
CA PRO A 52 -24.60 -9.47 17.60
C PRO A 52 -23.48 -10.21 16.85
N GLU A 53 -23.74 -11.40 16.30
CA GLU A 53 -22.71 -12.16 15.57
C GLU A 53 -22.33 -11.44 14.27
N GLU A 54 -23.35 -10.99 13.53
CA GLU A 54 -23.16 -10.22 12.31
C GLU A 54 -22.50 -8.85 12.59
N ALA A 55 -22.83 -8.20 13.71
CA ALA A 55 -22.19 -6.95 14.11
C ALA A 55 -20.68 -7.13 14.35
N VAL A 56 -20.28 -8.21 15.02
CA VAL A 56 -18.85 -8.53 15.21
C VAL A 56 -18.15 -8.79 13.87
N ARG A 57 -18.79 -9.53 12.97
CA ARG A 57 -18.25 -9.81 11.63
C ARG A 57 -18.06 -8.54 10.80
N LEU A 58 -19.05 -7.66 10.79
CA LEU A 58 -19.01 -6.38 10.07
C LEU A 58 -17.97 -5.43 10.66
N HIS A 59 -17.86 -5.37 11.99
CA HIS A 59 -16.80 -4.61 12.66
C HIS A 59 -15.41 -5.12 12.27
N ALA A 60 -15.20 -6.44 12.29
CA ALA A 60 -13.92 -7.04 11.87
C ALA A 60 -13.59 -6.71 10.40
N ALA A 61 -14.59 -6.78 9.51
CA ALA A 61 -14.42 -6.41 8.10
C ALA A 61 -14.08 -4.92 7.92
N MET A 62 -14.78 -4.03 8.64
CA MET A 62 -14.52 -2.59 8.63
C MET A 62 -13.09 -2.28 9.11
N THR A 63 -12.66 -2.87 10.22
CA THR A 63 -11.32 -2.69 10.79
C THR A 63 -10.25 -3.19 9.83
N ALA A 64 -10.42 -4.38 9.26
CA ALA A 64 -9.48 -4.93 8.28
C ALA A 64 -9.40 -4.06 7.01
N ALA A 65 -10.51 -3.49 6.54
CA ALA A 65 -10.51 -2.55 5.43
C ALA A 65 -9.78 -1.24 5.81
N ALA A 66 -9.96 -0.73 7.02
CA ALA A 66 -9.29 0.46 7.52
C ALA A 66 -7.76 0.27 7.63
N GLU A 67 -7.28 -0.86 8.14
CA GLU A 67 -5.85 -1.17 8.21
C GLU A 67 -5.21 -1.24 6.82
N LYS A 68 -5.86 -1.95 5.89
CA LYS A 68 -5.40 -2.05 4.51
C LYS A 68 -5.41 -0.70 3.79
N LEU A 69 -6.42 0.14 4.09
CA LEU A 69 -6.52 1.49 3.54
C LEU A 69 -5.34 2.33 4.00
N SER A 70 -5.06 2.36 5.31
CA SER A 70 -3.91 3.09 5.88
C SER A 70 -2.59 2.66 5.24
N ALA A 71 -2.35 1.34 5.14
CA ALA A 71 -1.13 0.82 4.53
C ALA A 71 -1.00 1.19 3.04
N ALA A 72 -2.12 1.22 2.30
CA ALA A 72 -2.12 1.62 0.90
C ALA A 72 -1.85 3.13 0.74
N GLU A 73 -2.40 3.96 1.62
CA GLU A 73 -2.18 5.42 1.65
C GLU A 73 -0.73 5.75 2.00
N GLU A 74 -0.16 5.10 3.02
CA GLU A 74 1.26 5.25 3.39
C GLU A 74 2.18 4.87 2.23
N ARG A 75 1.88 3.76 1.54
CA ARG A 75 2.64 3.34 0.36
C ARG A 75 2.50 4.33 -0.79
N TRP A 76 1.29 4.84 -1.02
CA TRP A 76 1.03 5.84 -2.05
C TRP A 76 1.85 7.12 -1.78
N LEU A 77 1.87 7.61 -0.54
CA LEU A 77 2.68 8.77 -0.15
C LEU A 77 4.17 8.53 -0.40
N ALA A 78 4.70 7.38 0.02
CA ALA A 78 6.10 7.05 -0.20
C ALA A 78 6.50 7.00 -1.69
N LEU A 79 5.60 6.50 -2.55
CA LEU A 79 5.83 6.50 -4.00
C LEU A 79 5.76 7.89 -4.62
N GLN A 80 4.91 8.77 -4.11
CA GLN A 80 4.89 10.17 -4.55
C GLN A 80 6.20 10.87 -4.21
N ASP A 81 6.75 10.62 -3.02
CA ASP A 81 8.07 11.14 -2.64
C ASP A 81 9.19 10.58 -3.52
N GLU A 82 9.17 9.27 -3.81
CA GLU A 82 10.12 8.60 -4.72
C GLU A 82 10.07 9.20 -6.14
N LEU A 83 8.86 9.37 -6.67
CA LEU A 83 8.63 9.98 -7.99
C LEU A 83 9.13 11.42 -8.04
N ALA A 84 8.81 12.21 -7.02
CA ALA A 84 9.24 13.59 -6.94
C ALA A 84 10.77 13.71 -6.79
N ALA A 85 11.42 12.74 -6.15
CA ALA A 85 12.88 12.69 -6.05
C ALA A 85 13.53 12.35 -7.41
N LEU A 86 12.93 11.46 -8.20
CA LEU A 86 13.39 11.15 -9.56
C LEU A 86 13.22 12.34 -10.50
N ASP A 87 12.12 13.08 -10.40
CA ASP A 87 11.87 14.27 -11.23
C ASP A 87 12.85 15.44 -10.93
N ARG A 88 13.49 15.44 -9.76
CA ARG A 88 14.46 16.47 -9.33
C ARG A 88 15.93 16.10 -9.62
N GLY A 89 16.22 14.86 -9.97
CA GLY A 89 17.58 14.33 -10.19
C GLY A 89 17.98 14.34 -11.66
#